data_AF-A0A8C4ZDG5-F1
#
_entry.id   AF-A0A8C4ZDG5-F1
#
_cell.length_a   1.000
_cell.length_b   1.000
_cell.length_c   1.000
_cell.angle_alpha   90.00
_cell.angle_beta   90.00
_cell.angle_gamma   90.00
#
_symmetry.space_group_name_H-M   'P 1'
#
loop_
_entity.id
_entity.type
_entity.pdbx_description
1 polymer ?
#
loop_
_entity_poly.entity_id
_entity_poly.type
_entity_poly.pdbx_seq_one_letter_code
_entity_poly.pdbx_strand_id
1 'polypeptide(L)'
;MASTTHVAIVICQKTSALRIICRRMSSAVHPQTQVDFLNGAPHRKHPGVTNLKTLRLPEQLQRAAQSIVLGAQIKGLSDRAQSLTQYLWSRKRPVEDLNLRKRAKSLEKLVLENAKERREAIDGDYVKMKVLSELKRTTYNWTPVRFDEELGVVYMAARLAGGYTAVRRALNEILVRDPSFAPQSLLDFGSGLGTAVWASHSCWGDTLKEMVCVDSSGPMNVLAERLLKDDDEKAAPHIKQVYFRQFLPVSPKVQFDLVVGAFSLSELASQKERVETLFTLWRKTSSYLVLVENGTKEGHQILMEARDTLLKAQEQTSLDSRTASVFAPCPHEMTCPKLARFPAVPCNFHQHFHPLPSPRESGASDGDLQLRDSVAVGSDRSSGWAALGPVGGAGVATAQTRALPHVQPGRTAPPHGGDAKETRPLVSDIRALSGCVCLSLSDRAVLPFGTNQRCVPLCPEQ
;
A
#
# COMPACT_ATOMS: atom_id res chain seq x y z
N MET A 1 24.30 -21.85 18.24
CA MET A 1 23.48 -23.08 18.19
C MET A 1 22.04 -22.63 18.37
N ALA A 2 21.03 -22.92 17.56
CA ALA A 2 20.65 -24.11 16.77
C ALA A 2 19.40 -24.81 17.38
N SER A 3 18.23 -24.39 16.88
CA SER A 3 17.03 -25.18 16.54
C SER A 3 16.50 -26.33 17.44
N THR A 4 15.20 -26.21 17.79
CA THR A 4 14.09 -27.22 17.66
C THR A 4 13.84 -28.39 18.66
N THR A 5 12.54 -28.55 19.02
CA THR A 5 11.72 -29.81 19.18
C THR A 5 11.87 -30.74 20.42
N HIS A 6 10.92 -31.63 20.85
CA HIS A 6 9.50 -31.95 20.50
C HIS A 6 8.74 -32.78 21.60
N VAL A 7 7.38 -32.81 21.52
CA VAL A 7 6.35 -33.88 21.74
C VAL A 7 6.61 -35.18 22.58
N ALA A 8 5.61 -35.59 23.38
CA ALA A 8 5.21 -37.00 23.71
C ALA A 8 3.70 -37.01 24.14
N ILE A 9 2.88 -38.08 24.22
CA ILE A 9 2.95 -39.58 24.23
C ILE A 9 1.72 -40.09 23.39
N VAL A 10 1.61 -41.19 22.61
CA VAL A 10 2.33 -42.47 22.34
C VAL A 10 1.72 -43.75 22.97
N ILE A 11 0.95 -44.54 22.20
CA ILE A 11 0.57 -45.96 22.45
C ILE A 11 0.80 -46.80 21.16
N CYS A 12 1.07 -48.12 21.30
CA CYS A 12 1.47 -49.09 20.26
C CYS A 12 0.50 -50.31 20.26
N GLN A 13 0.35 -51.24 19.30
CA GLN A 13 1.33 -52.03 18.51
C GLN A 13 0.74 -52.66 17.20
N LYS A 14 1.66 -52.97 16.26
CA LYS A 14 1.74 -54.15 15.34
C LYS A 14 0.90 -54.31 14.05
N THR A 15 1.63 -54.88 13.07
CA THR A 15 1.27 -55.78 11.93
C THR A 15 0.53 -55.28 10.68
N SER A 16 1.30 -55.28 9.58
CA SER A 16 1.04 -56.01 8.31
C SER A 16 -0.03 -55.52 7.32
N ALA A 17 0.47 -54.82 6.30
CA ALA A 17 0.14 -54.87 4.87
C ALA A 17 -1.16 -55.55 4.35
N LEU A 18 -1.84 -54.84 3.45
CA LEU A 18 -2.25 -55.42 2.15
C LEU A 18 -2.40 -54.31 1.07
N ARG A 19 -2.17 -54.66 -0.19
CA ARG A 19 -2.34 -53.77 -1.35
C ARG A 19 -3.80 -53.81 -1.84
N ILE A 20 -4.39 -52.66 -2.15
CA ILE A 20 -5.53 -52.58 -3.07
C ILE A 20 -5.14 -51.66 -4.23
N ILE A 21 -4.98 -52.24 -5.42
CA ILE A 21 -4.65 -51.52 -6.65
C ILE A 21 -5.95 -51.03 -7.27
N CYS A 22 -6.24 -49.73 -7.15
CA CYS A 22 -7.33 -49.11 -7.91
C CYS A 22 -6.76 -48.41 -9.15
N ARG A 23 -6.85 -49.04 -10.32
CA ARG A 23 -6.45 -48.44 -11.60
C ARG A 23 -7.35 -47.25 -11.92
N ARG A 24 -6.80 -46.04 -11.94
CA ARG A 24 -7.32 -44.93 -12.77
C ARG A 24 -6.37 -44.71 -13.93
N MET A 25 -6.92 -44.54 -15.12
CA MET A 25 -6.13 -44.39 -16.35
C MET A 25 -5.49 -42.99 -16.39
N SER A 26 -4.19 -42.93 -16.65
CA SER A 26 -3.49 -41.68 -16.90
C SER A 26 -3.83 -41.16 -18.30
N SER A 27 -4.51 -40.02 -18.38
CA SER A 27 -4.34 -39.12 -19.52
C SER A 27 -2.89 -38.62 -19.49
N ALA A 28 -2.10 -39.02 -20.50
CA ALA A 28 -0.66 -38.80 -20.51
C ALA A 28 -0.30 -37.34 -20.87
N VAL A 29 -0.43 -36.43 -19.90
CA VAL A 29 0.12 -35.07 -20.00
C VAL A 29 1.66 -35.18 -20.00
N HIS A 30 2.30 -34.72 -21.06
CA HIS A 30 3.77 -34.65 -21.11
C HIS A 30 4.29 -33.68 -20.03
N PRO A 31 5.31 -34.06 -19.24
CA PRO A 31 5.93 -33.14 -18.31
C PRO A 31 6.70 -32.07 -19.08
N GLN A 32 6.10 -30.88 -19.22
CA GLN A 32 6.84 -29.71 -19.69
C GLN A 32 7.90 -29.38 -18.65
N THR A 33 9.17 -29.57 -19.02
CA THR A 33 10.32 -29.27 -18.17
C THR A 33 10.24 -27.83 -17.69
N GLN A 34 10.09 -27.66 -16.38
CA GLN A 34 10.17 -26.36 -15.72
C GLN A 34 11.59 -25.81 -15.92
N VAL A 35 11.76 -24.94 -16.92
CA VAL A 35 13.06 -24.33 -17.23
C VAL A 35 13.47 -23.48 -16.03
N ASP A 36 14.53 -23.89 -15.34
CA ASP A 36 15.09 -23.13 -14.23
C ASP A 36 15.86 -21.92 -14.77
N PHE A 37 15.11 -20.84 -15.00
CA PHE A 37 15.63 -19.53 -15.41
C PHE A 37 16.71 -18.97 -14.47
N LEU A 38 16.81 -19.48 -13.23
CA LEU A 38 17.82 -19.08 -12.26
C LEU A 38 19.03 -20.01 -12.22
N ASN A 39 19.02 -21.16 -12.89
CA ASN A 39 20.09 -22.17 -12.86
C ASN A 39 20.57 -22.50 -11.43
N GLY A 40 19.63 -22.77 -10.52
CA GLY A 40 19.87 -23.03 -9.10
C GLY A 40 20.17 -21.79 -8.24
N ALA A 41 20.24 -20.59 -8.82
CA ALA A 41 20.48 -19.37 -8.04
C ALA A 41 19.28 -19.04 -7.12
N PRO A 42 19.52 -18.64 -5.85
CA PRO A 42 18.43 -18.22 -4.98
C PRO A 42 17.63 -17.05 -5.57
N HIS A 43 16.31 -17.09 -5.49
CA HIS A 43 15.38 -16.05 -6.00
C HIS A 43 15.76 -14.61 -5.61
N ARG A 44 16.38 -14.40 -4.44
CA ARG A 44 16.94 -13.11 -3.98
C ARG A 44 18.11 -12.55 -4.81
N LYS A 45 18.64 -13.33 -5.77
CA LYS A 45 19.65 -12.96 -6.77
C LYS A 45 19.08 -12.84 -8.19
N HIS A 46 17.76 -12.97 -8.39
CA HIS A 46 17.14 -12.80 -9.70
C HIS A 46 17.45 -11.40 -10.27
N PRO A 47 17.86 -11.24 -11.55
CA PRO A 47 18.35 -9.96 -12.08
C PRO A 47 17.38 -8.77 -11.91
N GLY A 48 16.07 -9.01 -11.96
CA GLY A 48 15.05 -7.99 -11.70
C GLY A 48 14.85 -7.57 -10.23
N VAL A 49 15.74 -7.94 -9.30
CA VAL A 49 15.64 -7.60 -7.86
C VAL A 49 16.40 -6.30 -7.55
N THR A 50 15.67 -5.20 -7.56
CA THR A 50 16.16 -3.80 -7.40
C THR A 50 16.07 -3.31 -5.94
N ASN A 51 16.62 -4.09 -5.01
CA ASN A 51 16.54 -3.80 -3.56
C ASN A 51 17.41 -2.60 -3.14
N LEU A 52 16.85 -1.68 -2.34
CA LEU A 52 17.61 -0.61 -1.67
C LEU A 52 18.00 -1.00 -0.24
N LYS A 53 19.13 -0.48 0.23
CA LYS A 53 19.50 -0.48 1.66
C LYS A 53 18.47 0.32 2.49
N THR A 54 18.45 0.09 3.80
CA THR A 54 17.58 0.82 4.75
C THR A 54 17.70 2.33 4.57
N LEU A 55 16.61 3.00 4.18
CA LEU A 55 16.61 4.42 3.85
C LEU A 55 16.56 5.31 5.09
N ARG A 56 16.96 6.57 4.93
CA ARG A 56 16.78 7.68 5.87
C ARG A 56 16.14 8.83 5.11
N LEU A 57 15.47 9.75 5.81
CA LEU A 57 15.12 11.04 5.24
C LEU A 57 16.40 11.82 4.86
N PRO A 58 16.36 12.71 3.85
CA PRO A 58 17.38 13.74 3.67
C PRO A 58 17.53 14.56 4.96
N GLU A 59 18.75 14.94 5.32
CA GLU A 59 19.03 15.60 6.61
C GLU A 59 18.28 16.94 6.74
N GLN A 60 18.17 17.68 5.65
CA GLN A 60 17.38 18.92 5.56
C GLN A 60 15.91 18.65 5.91
N LEU A 61 15.27 17.71 5.22
CA LEU A 61 13.87 17.33 5.47
C LEU A 61 13.65 16.79 6.89
N GLN A 62 14.61 16.03 7.43
CA GLN A 62 14.51 15.52 8.80
C GLN A 62 14.54 16.66 9.83
N ARG A 63 15.49 17.60 9.70
CA ARG A 63 15.59 18.76 10.61
C ARG A 63 14.37 19.68 10.51
N ALA A 64 13.91 19.99 9.29
CA ALA A 64 12.69 20.77 9.08
C ALA A 64 11.47 20.12 9.75
N ALA A 65 11.25 18.81 9.55
CA ALA A 65 10.16 18.08 10.19
C ALA A 65 10.28 18.04 11.72
N GLN A 66 11.49 17.94 12.27
CA GLN A 66 11.72 18.00 13.72
C GLN A 66 11.44 19.41 14.28
N SER A 67 11.82 20.48 13.56
CA SER A 67 11.50 21.87 13.92
C SER A 67 9.99 22.11 13.98
N ILE A 68 9.27 21.72 12.93
CA ILE A 68 7.81 21.86 12.83
C ILE A 68 7.09 21.12 13.97
N VAL A 69 7.54 19.89 14.31
CA VAL A 69 6.97 19.13 15.44
C VAL A 69 7.22 19.83 16.79
N LEU A 70 8.43 20.34 17.01
CA LEU A 70 8.78 21.08 18.23
C LEU A 70 7.96 22.37 18.37
N GLY A 71 7.77 23.11 17.29
CA GLY A 71 6.97 24.34 17.26
C GLY A 71 5.48 24.10 17.47
N ALA A 72 4.93 22.99 16.95
CA ALA A 72 3.49 22.70 17.03
C ALA A 72 3.02 22.16 18.40
N GLN A 73 3.93 21.66 19.26
CA GLN A 73 3.66 21.21 20.64
C GLN A 73 2.43 20.28 20.83
N ILE A 74 2.15 19.43 19.83
CA ILE A 74 0.92 18.62 19.80
C ILE A 74 0.92 17.55 20.89
N LYS A 75 -0.01 17.67 21.84
CA LYS A 75 -0.22 16.69 22.91
C LYS A 75 -0.57 15.31 22.34
N GLY A 76 0.14 14.28 22.80
CA GLY A 76 -0.06 12.89 22.38
C GLY A 76 0.28 12.62 20.91
N LEU A 77 1.20 13.39 20.30
CA LEU A 77 1.52 13.27 18.87
C LEU A 77 1.83 11.83 18.43
N SER A 78 2.61 11.07 19.22
CA SER A 78 2.96 9.67 18.93
C SER A 78 1.72 8.77 18.81
N ASP A 79 0.81 8.83 19.78
CA ASP A 79 -0.42 8.02 19.82
C ASP A 79 -1.38 8.42 18.70
N ARG A 80 -1.48 9.74 18.43
CA ARG A 80 -2.28 10.29 17.35
C ARG A 80 -1.74 9.89 15.98
N ALA A 81 -0.42 9.94 15.79
CA ALA A 81 0.24 9.49 14.56
C ALA A 81 0.10 7.97 14.37
N GLN A 82 0.23 7.18 15.44
CA GLN A 82 -0.01 5.74 15.39
C GLN A 82 -1.47 5.42 15.03
N SER A 83 -2.42 6.11 15.65
CA SER A 83 -3.86 5.96 15.38
C SER A 83 -4.20 6.35 13.94
N LEU A 84 -3.64 7.46 13.45
CA LEU A 84 -3.81 7.92 12.07
C LEU A 84 -3.20 6.94 11.06
N THR A 85 -2.01 6.38 11.33
CA THR A 85 -1.42 5.33 10.48
C THR A 85 -2.30 4.09 10.43
N GLN A 86 -2.83 3.62 11.57
CA GLN A 86 -3.76 2.48 11.59
C GLN A 86 -5.06 2.79 10.81
N TYR A 87 -5.62 3.99 10.98
CA TYR A 87 -6.79 4.44 10.23
C TYR A 87 -6.53 4.43 8.72
N LEU A 88 -5.48 5.13 8.25
CA LEU A 88 -5.08 5.21 6.84
C LEU A 88 -4.81 3.82 6.25
N TRP A 89 -4.19 2.91 7.00
CA TRP A 89 -3.96 1.53 6.59
C TRP A 89 -5.26 0.71 6.44
N SER A 90 -6.28 1.04 7.23
CA SER A 90 -7.58 0.37 7.23
C SER A 90 -8.60 0.97 6.24
N ARG A 91 -8.31 2.14 5.68
CA ARG A 91 -9.20 2.83 4.73
C ARG A 91 -9.51 1.94 3.53
N LYS A 92 -10.77 2.02 3.10
CA LYS A 92 -11.29 1.43 1.87
C LYS A 92 -11.87 2.53 1.00
N ARG A 93 -12.06 2.27 -0.28
CA ARG A 93 -12.77 3.21 -1.17
C ARG A 93 -14.24 3.38 -0.77
N PRO A 94 -14.87 4.52 -1.13
CA PRO A 94 -16.31 4.65 -1.07
C PRO A 94 -16.98 3.57 -1.95
N VAL A 95 -18.14 3.08 -1.52
CA VAL A 95 -18.88 2.04 -2.25
C VAL A 95 -19.77 2.70 -3.30
N GLU A 96 -19.45 2.46 -4.58
CA GLU A 96 -20.16 3.08 -5.71
C GLU A 96 -21.68 2.90 -5.66
N ASP A 97 -22.41 3.94 -6.04
CA ASP A 97 -23.85 4.10 -5.86
C ASP A 97 -24.68 2.95 -6.48
N LEU A 98 -24.26 2.44 -7.64
CA LEU A 98 -24.89 1.30 -8.30
C LEU A 98 -24.79 0.01 -7.48
N ASN A 99 -23.71 -0.18 -6.72
CA ASN A 99 -23.51 -1.34 -5.85
C ASN A 99 -24.31 -1.20 -4.55
N LEU A 100 -24.47 0.01 -4.03
CA LEU A 100 -25.41 0.29 -2.93
C LEU A 100 -26.86 0.01 -3.35
N ARG A 101 -27.29 0.50 -4.51
CA ARG A 101 -28.64 0.25 -5.06
C ARG A 101 -28.91 -1.24 -5.33
N LYS A 102 -27.92 -2.00 -5.82
CA LYS A 102 -28.00 -3.47 -5.96
C LYS A 102 -28.18 -4.15 -4.60
N ARG A 103 -27.34 -3.82 -3.60
CA ARG A 103 -27.43 -4.37 -2.24
C ARG A 103 -28.75 -4.01 -1.55
N ALA A 104 -29.26 -2.79 -1.76
CA ALA A 104 -30.57 -2.36 -1.26
C ALA A 104 -31.69 -3.29 -1.72
N LYS A 105 -31.78 -3.56 -3.04
CA LYS A 105 -32.77 -4.49 -3.61
C LYS A 105 -32.62 -5.94 -3.11
N SER A 106 -31.39 -6.40 -2.88
CA SER A 106 -31.15 -7.72 -2.29
C SER A 106 -31.62 -7.82 -0.83
N LEU A 107 -31.41 -6.76 -0.04
CA LEU A 107 -31.88 -6.68 1.35
C LEU A 107 -33.40 -6.50 1.44
N GLU A 108 -33.98 -5.68 0.56
CA GLU A 108 -35.43 -5.49 0.43
C GLU A 108 -36.13 -6.83 0.15
N LYS A 109 -35.63 -7.59 -0.84
CA LYS A 109 -36.11 -8.95 -1.13
C LYS A 109 -36.01 -9.85 0.11
N LEU A 110 -34.86 -9.87 0.79
CA LEU A 110 -34.62 -10.70 1.97
C LEU A 110 -35.58 -10.34 3.13
N VAL A 111 -35.84 -9.06 3.38
CA VAL A 111 -36.79 -8.62 4.43
C VAL A 111 -38.23 -9.07 4.09
N LEU A 112 -38.64 -8.93 2.83
CA LEU A 112 -39.96 -9.38 2.36
C LEU A 112 -40.12 -10.91 2.39
N GLU A 113 -39.06 -11.68 2.14
CA GLU A 113 -39.07 -13.15 2.25
C GLU A 113 -39.18 -13.60 3.71
N ASN A 114 -38.35 -13.05 4.62
CA ASN A 114 -38.44 -13.34 6.06
C ASN A 114 -39.84 -13.04 6.64
N ALA A 115 -40.46 -11.93 6.24
CA ALA A 115 -41.80 -11.56 6.73
C ALA A 115 -42.89 -12.53 6.24
N LYS A 116 -42.79 -13.02 5.00
CA LYS A 116 -43.70 -14.05 4.46
C LYS A 116 -43.58 -15.37 5.21
N GLU A 117 -42.36 -15.82 5.51
CA GLU A 117 -42.12 -17.03 6.32
C GLU A 117 -42.73 -16.92 7.71
N ARG A 118 -42.61 -15.76 8.35
CA ARG A 118 -43.16 -15.44 9.67
C ARG A 118 -44.66 -15.13 9.67
N ARG A 119 -45.26 -14.92 8.49
CA ARG A 119 -46.63 -14.43 8.29
C ARG A 119 -46.86 -13.05 8.92
N GLU A 120 -45.81 -12.26 9.04
CA GLU A 120 -45.82 -10.90 9.57
C GLU A 120 -46.29 -9.93 8.48
N ALA A 121 -47.35 -9.16 8.74
CA ALA A 121 -47.73 -8.03 7.90
C ALA A 121 -46.79 -6.85 8.18
N ILE A 122 -46.02 -6.44 7.18
CA ILE A 122 -45.09 -5.29 7.27
C ILE A 122 -45.38 -4.27 6.18
N ASP A 123 -45.29 -2.98 6.52
CA ASP A 123 -45.43 -1.88 5.58
C ASP A 123 -44.11 -1.52 4.86
N GLY A 124 -44.21 -0.68 3.83
CA GLY A 124 -43.07 -0.28 3.02
C GLY A 124 -42.05 0.61 3.72
N ASP A 125 -42.44 1.40 4.72
CA ASP A 125 -41.52 2.24 5.48
C ASP A 125 -40.76 1.42 6.54
N TYR A 126 -41.35 0.36 7.10
CA TYR A 126 -40.63 -0.65 7.90
C TYR A 126 -39.57 -1.37 7.06
N VAL A 127 -39.91 -1.84 5.84
CA VAL A 127 -38.95 -2.46 4.91
C VAL A 127 -37.79 -1.49 4.62
N LYS A 128 -38.12 -0.26 4.21
CA LYS A 128 -37.15 0.81 3.91
C LYS A 128 -36.28 1.17 5.12
N MET A 129 -36.84 1.26 6.32
CA MET A 129 -36.10 1.46 7.57
C MET A 129 -35.11 0.32 7.83
N LYS A 130 -35.54 -0.94 7.71
CA LYS A 130 -34.67 -2.12 7.90
C LYS A 130 -33.55 -2.15 6.86
N VAL A 131 -33.85 -1.94 5.59
CA VAL A 131 -32.85 -1.89 4.51
C VAL A 131 -31.84 -0.76 4.74
N LEU A 132 -32.28 0.45 5.08
CA LEU A 132 -31.38 1.57 5.36
C LEU A 132 -30.53 1.36 6.61
N SER A 133 -31.09 0.74 7.66
CA SER A 133 -30.36 0.36 8.88
C SER A 133 -29.25 -0.66 8.57
N GLU A 134 -29.58 -1.72 7.83
CA GLU A 134 -28.64 -2.78 7.47
C GLU A 134 -27.58 -2.31 6.47
N LEU A 135 -27.93 -1.44 5.52
CA LEU A 135 -26.97 -0.78 4.64
C LEU A 135 -25.98 0.09 5.43
N LYS A 136 -26.44 0.89 6.39
CA LYS A 136 -25.57 1.70 7.27
C LYS A 136 -24.65 0.80 8.11
N ARG A 137 -25.17 -0.32 8.63
CA ARG A 137 -24.41 -1.28 9.46
C ARG A 137 -23.34 -2.05 8.67
N THR A 138 -23.60 -2.33 7.39
CA THR A 138 -22.74 -3.23 6.56
C THR A 138 -21.99 -2.51 5.44
N THR A 139 -22.01 -1.18 5.39
CA THR A 139 -21.27 -0.39 4.39
C THR A 139 -20.15 0.36 5.09
N TYR A 140 -18.95 0.34 4.50
CA TYR A 140 -17.85 1.15 4.99
C TYR A 140 -18.18 2.64 4.79
N ASN A 141 -18.28 3.38 5.91
CA ASN A 141 -18.56 4.80 5.89
C ASN A 141 -17.28 5.58 5.51
N TRP A 142 -17.03 5.72 4.21
CA TRP A 142 -15.93 6.53 3.71
C TRP A 142 -16.20 8.02 3.96
N THR A 143 -15.21 8.70 4.51
CA THR A 143 -15.18 10.16 4.64
C THR A 143 -13.87 10.69 4.07
N PRO A 144 -13.87 11.88 3.43
CA PRO A 144 -12.63 12.55 3.02
C PRO A 144 -11.88 13.01 4.27
N VAL A 145 -10.55 12.84 4.28
CA VAL A 145 -9.72 13.44 5.32
C VAL A 145 -9.58 14.94 5.01
N ARG A 146 -9.98 15.79 5.96
CA ARG A 146 -9.81 17.25 5.86
C ARG A 146 -8.66 17.66 6.75
N PHE A 147 -7.55 18.08 6.14
CA PHE A 147 -6.37 18.52 6.87
C PHE A 147 -6.51 19.99 7.27
N ASP A 148 -6.47 20.24 8.57
CA ASP A 148 -6.04 21.50 9.16
C ASP A 148 -4.52 21.44 9.47
N GLU A 149 -3.98 22.49 10.07
CA GLU A 149 -2.55 22.58 10.41
C GLU A 149 -2.11 21.49 11.42
N GLU A 150 -2.95 21.23 12.44
CA GLU A 150 -2.64 20.26 13.51
C GLU A 150 -2.66 18.82 12.96
N LEU A 151 -3.70 18.45 12.22
CA LEU A 151 -3.79 17.15 11.56
C LEU A 151 -2.72 16.99 10.46
N GLY A 152 -2.29 18.07 9.82
CA GLY A 152 -1.15 18.08 8.91
C GLY A 152 0.14 17.62 9.59
N VAL A 153 0.46 18.18 10.76
CA VAL A 153 1.66 17.77 11.54
C VAL A 153 1.51 16.34 12.08
N VAL A 154 0.32 15.91 12.51
CA VAL A 154 0.06 14.50 12.89
C VAL A 154 0.25 13.56 11.69
N TYR A 155 -0.21 13.96 10.50
CA TYR A 155 -0.01 13.22 9.24
C TYR A 155 1.47 13.16 8.86
N MET A 156 2.22 14.25 9.03
CA MET A 156 3.66 14.30 8.83
C MET A 156 4.39 13.29 9.73
N ALA A 157 4.13 13.30 11.03
CA ALA A 157 4.71 12.34 11.98
C ALA A 157 4.32 10.89 11.64
N ALA A 158 3.09 10.66 11.17
CA ALA A 158 2.59 9.35 10.76
C ALA A 158 3.17 8.82 9.43
N ARG A 159 3.48 9.70 8.47
CA ARG A 159 3.63 9.32 7.05
C ARG A 159 4.91 9.78 6.37
N LEU A 160 5.61 10.83 6.83
CA LEU A 160 6.71 11.46 6.08
C LEU A 160 7.80 10.46 5.67
N ALA A 161 8.38 9.75 6.64
CA ALA A 161 9.47 8.81 6.40
C ALA A 161 9.04 7.59 5.56
N GLY A 162 7.84 7.05 5.80
CA GLY A 162 7.31 5.91 5.05
C GLY A 162 6.90 6.27 3.62
N GLY A 163 6.32 7.45 3.41
CA GLY A 163 5.90 7.97 2.10
C GLY A 163 7.10 8.25 1.20
N TYR A 164 8.08 9.02 1.70
CA TYR A 164 9.36 9.24 1.03
C TYR A 164 10.04 7.91 0.64
N THR A 165 10.09 6.96 1.56
CA THR A 165 10.68 5.63 1.35
C THR A 165 9.97 4.86 0.24
N ALA A 166 8.64 4.86 0.22
CA ALA A 166 7.85 4.15 -0.79
C ALA A 166 8.04 4.75 -2.19
N VAL A 167 8.03 6.08 -2.32
CA VAL A 167 8.29 6.75 -3.61
C VAL A 167 9.73 6.52 -4.06
N ARG A 168 10.73 6.67 -3.16
CA ARG A 168 12.14 6.39 -3.49
C ARG A 168 12.36 4.94 -3.93
N ARG A 169 11.67 3.96 -3.34
CA ARG A 169 11.72 2.56 -3.79
C ARG A 169 11.07 2.37 -5.17
N ALA A 170 10.01 3.10 -5.50
CA ALA A 170 9.41 3.09 -6.83
C ALA A 170 10.36 3.67 -7.89
N LEU A 171 10.89 4.88 -7.65
CA LEU A 171 11.81 5.57 -8.56
C LEU A 171 13.12 4.80 -8.81
N ASN A 172 13.55 3.98 -7.86
CA ASN A 172 14.71 3.10 -8.03
C ASN A 172 14.52 2.02 -9.12
N GLU A 173 13.28 1.65 -9.47
CA GLU A 173 13.06 0.78 -10.65
C GLU A 173 13.50 1.49 -11.93
N ILE A 174 13.19 2.80 -12.07
CA ILE A 174 13.61 3.60 -13.23
C ILE A 174 15.12 3.79 -13.19
N LEU A 175 15.67 4.27 -12.06
CA LEU A 175 17.10 4.56 -11.91
C LEU A 175 18.03 3.36 -12.23
N VAL A 176 17.59 2.12 -11.96
CA VAL A 176 18.37 0.90 -12.22
C VAL A 176 18.12 0.32 -13.63
N ARG A 177 16.91 0.47 -14.19
CA ARG A 177 16.53 -0.16 -15.49
C ARG A 177 16.70 0.78 -16.69
N ASP A 178 16.55 2.09 -16.48
CA ASP A 178 16.83 3.15 -17.44
C ASP A 178 17.79 4.19 -16.81
N PRO A 179 19.10 3.87 -16.71
CA PRO A 179 20.11 4.81 -16.22
C PRO A 179 20.31 6.03 -17.15
N SER A 180 19.67 6.07 -18.32
CA SER A 180 19.70 7.24 -19.22
C SER A 180 18.64 8.28 -18.88
N PHE A 181 17.69 7.97 -18.01
CA PHE A 181 16.61 8.87 -17.66
C PHE A 181 17.09 10.06 -16.83
N ALA A 182 16.98 11.25 -17.43
CA ALA A 182 17.36 12.54 -16.87
C ALA A 182 16.15 13.51 -16.93
N PRO A 183 15.16 13.38 -16.02
CA PRO A 183 13.97 14.22 -16.03
C PRO A 183 14.34 15.68 -15.78
N GLN A 184 13.72 16.59 -16.53
CA GLN A 184 13.84 18.04 -16.31
C GLN A 184 12.61 18.61 -15.61
N SER A 185 11.49 17.88 -15.62
CA SER A 185 10.21 18.32 -15.11
C SER A 185 9.48 17.22 -14.32
N LEU A 186 8.88 17.59 -13.18
CA LEU A 186 8.10 16.72 -12.29
C LEU A 186 6.69 17.29 -12.03
N LEU A 187 5.70 16.42 -12.01
CA LEU A 187 4.37 16.67 -11.43
C LEU A 187 4.10 15.69 -10.28
N ASP A 188 3.86 16.20 -9.08
CA ASP A 188 3.45 15.41 -7.89
C ASP A 188 1.96 15.66 -7.60
N PHE A 189 1.11 14.64 -7.76
CA PHE A 189 -0.35 14.74 -7.63
C PHE A 189 -0.87 14.12 -6.33
N GLY A 190 -1.61 14.90 -5.55
CA GLY A 190 -1.87 14.61 -4.14
C GLY A 190 -0.57 14.72 -3.33
N SER A 191 0.24 15.76 -3.62
CA SER A 191 1.62 15.85 -3.17
C SER A 191 1.78 15.83 -1.64
N GLY A 192 0.75 16.22 -0.88
CA GLY A 192 0.69 16.13 0.57
C GLY A 192 1.85 16.84 1.27
N LEU A 193 2.91 16.08 1.59
CA LEU A 193 4.12 16.55 2.27
C LEU A 193 5.29 16.86 1.30
N GLY A 194 5.03 16.87 -0.01
CA GLY A 194 6.05 17.03 -1.06
C GLY A 194 7.01 15.84 -1.17
N THR A 195 6.63 14.64 -0.71
CA THR A 195 7.56 13.51 -0.60
C THR A 195 8.12 13.03 -1.94
N ALA A 196 7.41 13.23 -3.06
CA ALA A 196 7.95 12.86 -4.37
C ALA A 196 9.02 13.85 -4.88
N VAL A 197 8.94 15.13 -4.50
CA VAL A 197 10.00 16.13 -4.77
C VAL A 197 11.31 15.68 -4.13
N TRP A 198 11.29 15.40 -2.82
CA TRP A 198 12.47 14.95 -2.10
C TRP A 198 13.00 13.60 -2.61
N ALA A 199 12.11 12.66 -2.95
CA ALA A 199 12.51 11.37 -3.51
C ALA A 199 13.14 11.50 -4.91
N SER A 200 12.59 12.37 -5.77
CA SER A 200 13.07 12.59 -7.14
C SER A 200 14.34 13.43 -7.20
N HIS A 201 14.41 14.53 -6.43
CA HIS A 201 15.62 15.36 -6.31
C HIS A 201 16.82 14.56 -5.78
N SER A 202 16.58 13.57 -4.92
CA SER A 202 17.64 12.68 -4.44
C SER A 202 17.91 11.45 -5.32
N CYS A 203 17.39 11.46 -6.56
CA CYS A 203 17.79 10.60 -7.69
C CYS A 203 18.32 11.42 -8.89
N TRP A 204 17.76 12.61 -9.15
CA TRP A 204 17.96 13.40 -10.38
C TRP A 204 18.07 14.92 -10.12
N GLY A 205 18.60 15.33 -8.97
CA GLY A 205 18.66 16.74 -8.55
C GLY A 205 19.41 17.66 -9.52
N ASP A 206 20.43 17.15 -10.21
CA ASP A 206 21.22 17.91 -11.18
C ASP A 206 20.46 18.18 -12.51
N THR A 207 19.38 17.45 -12.79
CA THR A 207 18.65 17.53 -14.07
C THR A 207 17.28 18.18 -13.94
N LEU A 208 16.63 18.06 -12.76
CA LEU A 208 15.31 18.62 -12.47
C LEU A 208 15.33 20.15 -12.39
N LYS A 209 14.54 20.80 -13.24
CA LYS A 209 14.46 22.27 -13.39
C LYS A 209 13.13 22.86 -12.93
N GLU A 210 12.04 22.10 -12.96
CA GLU A 210 10.72 22.51 -12.47
C GLU A 210 10.01 21.32 -11.79
N MET A 211 9.43 21.57 -10.62
CA MET A 211 8.70 20.58 -9.83
C MET A 211 7.35 21.16 -9.39
N VAL A 212 6.26 20.76 -10.06
CA VAL A 212 4.91 21.23 -9.73
C VAL A 212 4.23 20.25 -8.78
N CYS A 213 3.87 20.74 -7.60
CA CYS A 213 3.15 19.99 -6.57
C CYS A 213 1.68 20.39 -6.58
N VAL A 214 0.79 19.42 -6.62
CA VAL A 214 -0.66 19.65 -6.64
C VAL A 214 -1.33 18.89 -5.51
N ASP A 215 -1.85 19.63 -4.52
CA ASP A 215 -2.69 19.08 -3.45
C ASP A 215 -3.88 20.01 -3.20
N SER A 216 -5.09 19.46 -3.07
CA SER A 216 -6.30 20.26 -2.86
C SER A 216 -6.31 20.99 -1.51
N SER A 217 -5.55 20.51 -0.50
CA SER A 217 -5.49 21.10 0.82
C SER A 217 -4.47 22.24 0.92
N GLY A 218 -4.95 23.46 1.18
CA GLY A 218 -4.10 24.62 1.49
C GLY A 218 -3.12 24.35 2.65
N PRO A 219 -3.59 23.88 3.82
CA PRO A 219 -2.71 23.52 4.94
C PRO A 219 -1.62 22.49 4.61
N MET A 220 -1.89 21.51 3.73
CA MET A 220 -0.86 20.55 3.30
C MET A 220 0.20 21.21 2.41
N ASN A 221 -0.20 22.07 1.46
CA ASN A 221 0.74 22.83 0.64
C ASN A 221 1.64 23.74 1.50
N VAL A 222 1.08 24.44 2.49
CA VAL A 222 1.84 25.28 3.44
C VAL A 222 2.83 24.44 4.24
N LEU A 223 2.41 23.28 4.75
CA LEU A 223 3.28 22.36 5.48
C LEU A 223 4.41 21.79 4.61
N ALA A 224 4.13 21.47 3.34
CA ALA A 224 5.15 21.02 2.39
C ALA A 224 6.14 22.13 2.01
N GLU A 225 5.70 23.40 1.94
CA GLU A 225 6.60 24.54 1.74
C GLU A 225 7.49 24.79 2.97
N ARG A 226 6.94 24.74 4.20
CA ARG A 226 7.72 24.81 5.45
C ARG A 226 8.80 23.73 5.52
N LEU A 227 8.48 22.50 5.07
CA LEU A 227 9.42 21.39 4.97
C LEU A 227 10.57 21.64 3.99
N LEU A 228 10.41 22.50 2.98
CA LEU A 228 11.50 22.93 2.08
C LEU A 228 12.39 24.03 2.67
N LYS A 229 12.00 24.70 3.76
CA LYS A 229 12.63 25.95 4.24
C LYS A 229 13.14 25.91 5.70
N ASP A 230 13.36 24.72 6.27
CA ASP A 230 13.77 24.55 7.69
C ASP A 230 12.83 25.22 8.73
N ASP A 231 11.57 25.45 8.36
CA ASP A 231 10.56 26.19 9.13
C ASP A 231 10.81 27.72 9.31
N ASP A 232 11.66 28.33 8.47
CA ASP A 232 11.82 29.79 8.35
C ASP A 232 11.21 30.28 7.02
N GLU A 233 10.18 31.13 7.08
CA GLU A 233 9.53 31.71 5.90
C GLU A 233 10.50 32.47 4.98
N LYS A 234 11.58 33.04 5.54
CA LYS A 234 12.58 33.85 4.85
C LYS A 234 13.74 33.04 4.29
N ALA A 235 13.87 31.77 4.68
CA ALA A 235 14.93 30.91 4.16
C ALA A 235 14.71 30.58 2.68
N ALA A 236 15.81 30.53 1.93
CA ALA A 236 15.79 29.98 0.58
C ALA A 236 15.49 28.47 0.63
N PRO A 237 14.58 27.94 -0.20
CA PRO A 237 14.22 26.53 -0.12
C PRO A 237 15.39 25.61 -0.53
N HIS A 238 15.56 24.51 0.20
CA HIS A 238 16.58 23.48 -0.03
C HIS A 238 16.55 22.89 -1.44
N ILE A 239 15.35 22.85 -2.04
CA ILE A 239 15.12 22.44 -3.42
C ILE A 239 14.44 23.62 -4.12
N LYS A 240 15.09 24.13 -5.18
CA LYS A 240 14.63 25.32 -5.93
C LYS A 240 13.60 24.93 -7.00
N GLN A 241 12.83 25.91 -7.48
CA GLN A 241 11.81 25.73 -8.54
C GLN A 241 10.74 24.65 -8.22
N VAL A 242 10.37 24.54 -6.94
CA VAL A 242 9.21 23.77 -6.49
C VAL A 242 8.01 24.72 -6.35
N TYR A 243 6.86 24.35 -6.92
CA TYR A 243 5.66 25.19 -6.94
C TYR A 243 4.44 24.42 -6.44
N PHE A 244 3.92 24.78 -5.26
CA PHE A 244 2.68 24.23 -4.70
C PHE A 244 1.44 24.92 -5.27
N ARG A 245 0.41 24.14 -5.62
CA ARG A 245 -0.84 24.62 -6.24
C ARG A 245 -2.02 23.74 -5.81
N GLN A 246 -3.23 24.30 -5.76
CA GLN A 246 -4.44 23.51 -5.45
C GLN A 246 -5.07 22.81 -6.66
N PHE A 247 -4.64 23.15 -7.88
CA PHE A 247 -5.25 22.68 -9.13
C PHE A 247 -4.21 22.26 -10.17
N LEU A 248 -4.54 21.23 -10.95
CA LEU A 248 -3.72 20.78 -12.09
C LEU A 248 -3.62 21.85 -13.18
N PRO A 249 -2.49 21.97 -13.90
CA PRO A 249 -2.36 22.93 -15.02
C PRO A 249 -3.37 22.63 -16.13
N VAL A 250 -4.32 23.55 -16.37
CA VAL A 250 -5.47 23.35 -17.27
C VAL A 250 -5.08 23.01 -18.72
N SER A 251 -4.02 23.64 -19.25
CA SER A 251 -3.59 23.43 -20.64
C SER A 251 -3.10 22.00 -20.87
N PRO A 252 -3.71 21.21 -21.79
CA PRO A 252 -3.26 19.85 -22.08
C PRO A 252 -1.88 19.79 -22.77
N LYS A 253 -1.37 20.93 -23.28
CA LYS A 253 -0.03 21.00 -23.89
C LYS A 253 1.12 20.92 -22.88
N VAL A 254 0.85 21.23 -21.60
CA VAL A 254 1.86 21.16 -20.53
C VAL A 254 1.98 19.72 -20.06
N GLN A 255 3.15 19.11 -20.29
CA GLN A 255 3.54 17.76 -19.89
C GLN A 255 4.80 17.80 -19.01
N PHE A 256 5.04 16.74 -18.25
CA PHE A 256 6.15 16.57 -17.31
C PHE A 256 6.83 15.22 -17.55
N ASP A 257 8.15 15.17 -17.44
CA ASP A 257 8.94 13.96 -17.73
C ASP A 257 8.65 12.83 -16.75
N LEU A 258 8.49 13.20 -15.47
CA LEU A 258 8.04 12.32 -14.41
C LEU A 258 6.72 12.84 -13.84
N VAL A 259 5.71 11.97 -13.76
CA VAL A 259 4.45 12.23 -13.06
C VAL A 259 4.32 11.20 -11.93
N VAL A 260 4.06 11.66 -10.71
CA VAL A 260 3.89 10.82 -9.53
C VAL A 260 2.49 11.03 -8.94
N GLY A 261 1.82 9.94 -8.59
CA GLY A 261 0.62 9.94 -7.75
C GLY A 261 0.82 8.96 -6.59
N ALA A 262 1.10 9.46 -5.40
CA ALA A 262 1.49 8.65 -4.25
C ALA A 262 0.45 8.73 -3.11
N PHE A 263 -0.28 7.63 -2.91
CA PHE A 263 -1.36 7.47 -1.93
C PHE A 263 -2.59 8.37 -2.17
N SER A 264 -2.71 8.89 -3.39
CA SER A 264 -3.74 9.85 -3.80
C SER A 264 -4.97 9.20 -4.44
N LEU A 265 -4.85 8.00 -5.01
CA LEU A 265 -5.96 7.35 -5.73
C LEU A 265 -6.97 6.70 -4.76
N SER A 266 -6.54 6.29 -3.56
CA SER A 266 -7.42 5.84 -2.48
C SER A 266 -8.30 6.93 -1.89
N GLU A 267 -7.91 8.20 -2.06
CA GLU A 267 -8.60 9.37 -1.49
C GLU A 267 -9.62 10.02 -2.45
N LEU A 268 -9.69 9.59 -3.71
CA LEU A 268 -10.68 10.07 -4.68
C LEU A 268 -12.05 9.41 -4.46
N ALA A 269 -13.10 10.22 -4.45
CA ALA A 269 -14.43 9.94 -3.94
C ALA A 269 -15.31 9.04 -4.85
N SER A 270 -14.91 8.75 -6.08
CA SER A 270 -15.65 7.85 -6.98
C SER A 270 -14.75 7.13 -8.00
N GLN A 271 -15.24 6.03 -8.58
CA GLN A 271 -14.53 5.33 -9.66
C GLN A 271 -14.39 6.20 -10.91
N LYS A 272 -15.42 7.01 -11.20
CA LYS A 272 -15.39 7.98 -12.29
C LYS A 272 -14.23 8.98 -12.11
N GLU A 273 -14.14 9.62 -10.96
CA GLU A 273 -13.09 10.58 -10.63
C GLU A 273 -11.70 9.95 -10.72
N ARG A 274 -11.50 8.73 -10.18
CA ARG A 274 -10.24 7.98 -10.33
C ARG A 274 -9.85 7.81 -11.80
N VAL A 275 -10.79 7.42 -12.67
CA VAL A 275 -10.54 7.23 -14.11
C VAL A 275 -10.26 8.55 -14.84
N GLU A 276 -11.02 9.60 -14.56
CA GLU A 276 -10.81 10.94 -15.15
C GLU A 276 -9.48 11.57 -14.70
N THR A 277 -9.07 11.35 -13.45
CA THR A 277 -7.74 11.71 -12.94
C THR A 277 -6.65 10.93 -13.68
N LEU A 278 -6.76 9.60 -13.80
CA LEU A 278 -5.75 8.76 -14.47
C LEU A 278 -5.51 9.20 -15.93
N PHE A 279 -6.57 9.43 -16.71
CA PHE A 279 -6.43 9.94 -18.08
C PHE A 279 -5.90 11.38 -18.13
N THR A 280 -6.07 12.16 -17.06
CA THR A 280 -5.47 13.49 -16.97
C THR A 280 -3.98 13.40 -16.65
N LEU A 281 -3.57 12.58 -15.68
CA LEU A 281 -2.15 12.33 -15.37
C LEU A 281 -1.39 11.70 -16.54
N TRP A 282 -2.01 10.78 -17.28
CA TRP A 282 -1.41 10.21 -18.50
C TRP A 282 -1.16 11.26 -19.59
N ARG A 283 -2.13 12.14 -19.84
CA ARG A 283 -1.96 13.30 -20.75
C ARG A 283 -0.99 14.36 -20.21
N LYS A 284 -0.60 14.29 -18.94
CA LYS A 284 0.49 15.09 -18.35
C LYS A 284 1.86 14.41 -18.39
N THR A 285 1.95 13.14 -18.77
CA THR A 285 3.20 12.36 -18.72
C THR A 285 3.94 12.44 -20.05
N SER A 286 5.19 12.90 -20.06
CA SER A 286 6.09 12.89 -21.23
C SER A 286 6.86 11.57 -21.34
N SER A 287 7.25 10.96 -20.19
CA SER A 287 8.06 9.73 -20.17
C SER A 287 7.54 8.67 -19.19
N TYR A 288 7.43 8.97 -17.89
CA TYR A 288 7.06 7.98 -16.86
C TYR A 288 5.92 8.46 -15.92
N LEU A 289 4.92 7.60 -15.72
CA LEU A 289 3.84 7.77 -14.73
C LEU A 289 4.02 6.74 -13.61
N VAL A 290 4.25 7.21 -12.39
CA VAL A 290 4.52 6.39 -11.21
C VAL A 290 3.36 6.50 -10.22
N LEU A 291 2.64 5.40 -10.02
CA LEU A 291 1.51 5.30 -9.11
C LEU A 291 1.90 4.42 -7.91
N VAL A 292 1.80 4.98 -6.70
CA VAL A 292 2.15 4.30 -5.44
C VAL A 292 0.93 4.29 -4.53
N GLU A 293 0.65 3.14 -3.90
CA GLU A 293 -0.45 3.00 -2.94
C GLU A 293 -0.02 2.16 -1.73
N ASN A 294 -0.83 2.15 -0.67
CA ASN A 294 -0.57 1.31 0.50
C ASN A 294 -0.54 -0.18 0.10
N GLY A 295 0.38 -0.97 0.67
CA GLY A 295 0.61 -2.38 0.33
C GLY A 295 -0.50 -3.35 0.75
N THR A 296 -1.73 -2.87 0.90
CA THR A 296 -2.92 -3.60 1.32
C THR A 296 -3.62 -4.24 0.12
N LYS A 297 -4.64 -5.08 0.38
CA LYS A 297 -5.48 -5.64 -0.68
C LYS A 297 -6.20 -4.54 -1.48
N GLU A 298 -6.67 -3.49 -0.82
CA GLU A 298 -7.38 -2.38 -1.48
C GLU A 298 -6.42 -1.56 -2.37
N GLY A 299 -5.26 -1.16 -1.86
CA GLY A 299 -4.26 -0.41 -2.65
C GLY A 299 -3.75 -1.21 -3.86
N HIS A 300 -3.56 -2.52 -3.71
CA HIS A 300 -3.27 -3.41 -4.83
C HIS A 300 -4.42 -3.46 -5.87
N GLN A 301 -5.69 -3.51 -5.44
CA GLN A 301 -6.83 -3.47 -6.36
C GLN A 301 -6.92 -2.12 -7.09
N ILE A 302 -6.71 -0.99 -6.40
CA ILE A 302 -6.66 0.36 -6.98
C ILE A 302 -5.60 0.44 -8.09
N LEU A 303 -4.38 -0.02 -7.82
CA LEU A 303 -3.28 0.04 -8.80
C LEU A 303 -3.50 -0.89 -9.99
N MET A 304 -4.12 -2.06 -9.80
CA MET A 304 -4.44 -2.96 -10.90
C MET A 304 -5.62 -2.44 -11.74
N GLU A 305 -6.64 -1.84 -11.13
CA GLU A 305 -7.69 -1.10 -11.87
C GLU A 305 -7.08 0.05 -12.69
N ALA A 306 -6.20 0.85 -12.08
CA ALA A 306 -5.53 1.98 -12.75
C ALA A 306 -4.67 1.55 -13.94
N ARG A 307 -3.85 0.50 -13.76
CA ARG A 307 -3.05 -0.14 -14.81
C ARG A 307 -3.94 -0.60 -15.97
N ASP A 308 -4.96 -1.39 -15.66
CA ASP A 308 -5.85 -1.97 -16.67
C ASP A 308 -6.67 -0.92 -17.41
N THR A 309 -7.05 0.19 -16.76
CA THR A 309 -7.69 1.35 -17.41
C THR A 309 -6.77 2.01 -18.43
N LEU A 310 -5.51 2.27 -18.08
CA LEU A 310 -4.55 2.94 -18.97
C LEU A 310 -4.03 2.03 -20.10
N LEU A 311 -4.00 0.72 -19.89
CA LEU A 311 -3.73 -0.24 -20.96
C LEU A 311 -4.90 -0.32 -21.96
N LYS A 312 -6.14 -0.47 -21.49
CA LYS A 312 -7.32 -0.67 -22.36
C LYS A 312 -7.78 0.57 -23.13
N ALA A 313 -7.46 1.78 -22.66
CA ALA A 313 -7.85 3.01 -23.36
C ALA A 313 -7.24 3.17 -24.75
N GLN A 314 -6.11 2.49 -25.00
CA GLN A 314 -5.45 2.40 -26.31
C GLN A 314 -6.36 1.82 -27.39
N GLU A 315 -7.33 0.99 -27.01
CA GLU A 315 -8.32 0.36 -27.90
C GLU A 315 -9.50 1.30 -28.25
N GLN A 316 -9.67 2.42 -27.52
CA GLN A 316 -10.98 3.10 -27.39
C GLN A 316 -10.98 4.63 -27.55
N THR A 317 -9.85 5.34 -27.41
CA THR A 317 -9.84 6.82 -27.46
C THR A 317 -8.92 7.41 -28.53
N SER A 318 -9.51 8.07 -29.53
CA SER A 318 -8.80 8.75 -30.64
C SER A 318 -8.13 10.09 -30.29
N LEU A 319 -8.14 10.50 -29.02
CA LEU A 319 -7.68 11.81 -28.55
C LEU A 319 -6.23 11.83 -28.03
N ASP A 320 -5.62 10.66 -27.82
CA ASP A 320 -4.20 10.50 -27.45
C ASP A 320 -3.70 9.23 -28.12
N SER A 321 -2.80 9.37 -29.11
CA SER A 321 -2.29 8.24 -29.90
C SER A 321 -1.14 7.49 -29.23
N ARG A 322 -0.74 7.88 -28.02
CA ARG A 322 0.41 7.32 -27.31
C ARG A 322 0.02 6.10 -26.49
N THR A 323 0.62 4.96 -26.81
CA THR A 323 0.40 3.70 -26.10
C THR A 323 1.13 3.68 -24.75
N ALA A 324 0.45 3.18 -23.72
CA ALA A 324 1.00 2.97 -22.39
C ALA A 324 1.61 1.57 -22.29
N SER A 325 2.76 1.45 -21.64
CA SER A 325 3.46 0.19 -21.41
C SER A 325 3.80 -0.01 -19.94
N VAL A 326 3.82 -1.25 -19.45
CA VAL A 326 4.17 -1.57 -18.06
C VAL A 326 5.68 -1.71 -17.90
N PHE A 327 6.32 -0.67 -17.36
CA PHE A 327 7.76 -0.66 -17.10
C PHE A 327 8.14 -1.47 -15.85
N ALA A 328 7.37 -1.30 -14.77
CA ALA A 328 7.57 -2.00 -13.50
C ALA A 328 6.27 -2.06 -12.68
N PRO A 329 6.11 -3.03 -11.75
CA PRO A 329 7.01 -4.15 -11.48
C PRO A 329 6.72 -5.40 -12.33
N CYS A 330 5.51 -5.51 -12.91
CA CYS A 330 5.10 -6.67 -13.68
C CYS A 330 5.82 -6.70 -15.04
N PRO A 331 6.51 -7.81 -15.42
CA PRO A 331 7.16 -7.95 -16.73
C PRO A 331 6.14 -8.36 -17.83
N HIS A 332 4.87 -8.01 -17.66
CA HIS A 332 3.78 -8.40 -18.55
C HIS A 332 2.57 -7.47 -18.40
N GLU A 333 1.74 -7.43 -19.44
CA GLU A 333 0.57 -6.54 -19.53
C GLU A 333 -0.76 -7.29 -19.31
N MET A 334 -0.74 -8.63 -19.43
CA MET A 334 -1.83 -9.54 -19.02
C MET A 334 -2.32 -9.30 -17.58
N THR A 335 -3.56 -9.75 -17.28
CA THR A 335 -4.17 -9.73 -15.94
C THR A 335 -3.21 -10.22 -14.85
N CYS A 336 -3.14 -9.50 -13.72
CA CYS A 336 -2.25 -9.84 -12.61
C CYS A 336 -2.57 -11.24 -12.00
N PRO A 337 -1.64 -12.22 -12.01
CA PRO A 337 -1.86 -13.55 -11.46
C PRO A 337 -2.17 -13.57 -9.95
N LYS A 338 -1.85 -12.49 -9.23
CA LYS A 338 -2.14 -12.32 -7.80
C LYS A 338 -3.57 -11.88 -7.51
N LEU A 339 -4.30 -11.35 -8.49
CA LEU A 339 -5.75 -11.17 -8.43
C LEU A 339 -6.53 -12.38 -8.95
N ALA A 340 -5.96 -13.14 -9.89
CA ALA A 340 -6.62 -14.30 -10.49
C ALA A 340 -6.72 -15.53 -9.55
N ARG A 341 -5.82 -15.65 -8.57
CA ARG A 341 -5.82 -16.77 -7.60
C ARG A 341 -6.64 -16.43 -6.35
N PHE A 342 -7.32 -17.43 -5.80
CA PHE A 342 -8.02 -17.34 -4.52
C PHE A 342 -7.26 -18.11 -3.41
N PRO A 343 -7.11 -17.55 -2.19
CA PRO A 343 -7.44 -16.18 -1.82
C PRO A 343 -6.50 -15.16 -2.48
N ALA A 344 -7.05 -14.03 -2.95
CA ALA A 344 -6.26 -12.98 -3.61
C ALA A 344 -5.33 -12.28 -2.61
N VAL A 345 -4.02 -12.44 -2.81
CA VAL A 345 -2.93 -11.85 -2.01
C VAL A 345 -2.43 -10.58 -2.72
N PRO A 346 -2.22 -9.45 -2.03
CA PRO A 346 -1.68 -8.25 -2.67
C PRO A 346 -0.28 -8.48 -3.24
N CYS A 347 -0.02 -8.02 -4.47
CA CYS A 347 1.35 -7.82 -4.94
C CYS A 347 1.88 -6.52 -4.31
N ASN A 348 2.84 -6.64 -3.38
CA ASN A 348 3.38 -5.53 -2.61
C ASN A 348 4.90 -5.68 -2.41
N PHE A 349 5.55 -4.56 -2.10
CA PHE A 349 7.00 -4.44 -1.97
C PHE A 349 7.34 -3.86 -0.60
N HIS A 350 8.37 -4.44 0.02
CA HIS A 350 8.89 -4.00 1.32
C HIS A 350 10.11 -3.10 1.09
N GLN A 351 10.21 -2.01 1.84
CA GLN A 351 11.45 -1.23 1.95
C GLN A 351 11.70 -0.83 3.41
N HIS A 352 12.88 -1.14 3.92
CA HIS A 352 13.26 -0.77 5.29
C HIS A 352 13.64 0.71 5.35
N PHE A 353 13.28 1.39 6.44
CA PHE A 353 13.59 2.81 6.66
C PHE A 353 13.75 3.16 8.13
N HIS A 354 14.39 4.29 8.41
CA HIS A 354 14.47 4.87 9.75
C HIS A 354 13.31 5.85 9.97
N PRO A 355 12.55 5.73 11.07
CA PRO A 355 11.44 6.64 11.37
C PRO A 355 11.94 8.07 11.68
N LEU A 356 11.00 9.02 11.75
CA LEU A 356 11.30 10.34 12.31
C LEU A 356 11.66 10.17 13.81
N PRO A 357 12.80 10.70 14.29
CA PRO A 357 13.11 10.67 15.73
C PRO A 357 12.08 11.49 16.52
N SER A 358 11.76 11.09 17.76
CA SER A 358 10.87 11.91 18.58
C SER A 358 11.59 13.18 19.07
N PRO A 359 10.85 14.24 19.43
CA PRO A 359 11.38 15.30 20.26
C PRO A 359 11.73 14.74 21.64
N ARG A 360 12.94 14.97 22.13
CA ARG A 360 13.34 14.57 23.48
C ARG A 360 12.46 15.29 24.51
N GLU A 361 11.83 14.56 25.42
CA GLU A 361 11.37 15.13 26.68
C GLU A 361 12.59 15.57 27.51
N SER A 362 12.57 16.79 28.02
CA SER A 362 13.71 17.45 28.66
C SER A 362 13.91 16.98 30.11
N GLY A 363 14.50 15.80 30.28
CA GLY A 363 14.83 15.26 31.62
C GLY A 363 15.84 14.10 31.72
N ALA A 364 16.25 13.46 30.62
CA ALA A 364 17.17 12.32 30.67
C ALA A 364 18.65 12.73 30.65
N SER A 365 19.44 12.22 31.61
CA SER A 365 20.88 12.47 31.72
C SER A 365 21.72 11.69 30.70
N ASP A 366 22.87 12.24 30.34
CA ASP A 366 23.72 11.88 29.18
C ASP A 366 24.43 10.50 29.23
N GLY A 367 23.96 9.57 30.07
CA GLY A 367 24.57 8.25 30.31
C GLY A 367 23.81 7.05 29.75
N ASP A 368 22.51 7.16 29.45
CA ASP A 368 21.65 6.07 28.94
C ASP A 368 21.38 6.24 27.42
N LEU A 369 22.37 6.78 26.70
CA LEU A 369 22.19 7.59 25.48
C LEU A 369 22.10 6.78 24.17
N GLN A 370 21.31 5.71 24.13
CA GLN A 370 20.85 5.06 22.87
C GLN A 370 19.81 3.96 23.14
N LEU A 371 18.51 4.25 22.97
CA LEU A 371 17.47 3.32 22.48
C LEU A 371 16.02 3.83 22.62
N ARG A 372 15.75 4.82 23.48
CA ARG A 372 14.38 5.26 23.77
C ARG A 372 13.85 6.28 22.75
N ASP A 373 12.61 6.06 22.35
CA ASP A 373 11.69 6.97 21.67
C ASP A 373 12.20 7.62 20.37
N SER A 374 12.25 6.80 19.31
CA SER A 374 11.90 7.30 17.97
C SER A 374 10.38 7.26 17.80
N VAL A 375 9.79 8.03 16.87
CA VAL A 375 8.37 7.86 16.47
C VAL A 375 8.26 6.63 15.56
N ALA A 376 8.54 5.48 16.17
CA ALA A 376 8.68 4.16 15.57
C ALA A 376 7.31 3.57 15.23
N VAL A 377 6.53 4.25 14.40
CA VAL A 377 5.24 3.76 13.86
C VAL A 377 5.49 2.72 12.75
N GLY A 378 6.34 1.73 13.05
CA GLY A 378 6.30 0.44 12.40
C GLY A 378 5.11 -0.32 12.96
N SER A 379 4.00 -0.39 12.21
CA SER A 379 3.00 -1.40 12.49
C SER A 379 3.62 -2.76 12.16
N ASP A 380 3.89 -3.60 13.17
CA ASP A 380 4.16 -5.02 12.91
C ASP A 380 2.86 -5.68 12.40
N ARG A 381 2.72 -5.62 11.09
CA ARG A 381 1.80 -6.41 10.28
C ARG A 381 2.59 -7.07 9.16
N SER A 382 3.64 -7.78 9.59
CA SER A 382 4.40 -8.73 8.81
C SER A 382 3.48 -9.60 7.91
N SER A 383 3.75 -9.60 6.61
CA SER A 383 3.18 -10.54 5.64
C SER A 383 4.19 -10.80 4.53
N GLY A 384 4.78 -12.00 4.55
CA GLY A 384 6.12 -12.25 3.99
C GLY A 384 6.34 -13.64 3.34
N TRP A 385 5.38 -14.10 2.54
CA TRP A 385 5.56 -14.98 1.37
C TRP A 385 6.51 -16.22 1.42
N ALA A 386 5.94 -17.44 1.45
CA ALA A 386 6.33 -18.62 0.64
C ALA A 386 5.32 -19.79 0.84
N ALA A 387 5.37 -20.84 0.02
CA ALA A 387 4.43 -22.00 0.01
C ALA A 387 5.22 -23.30 -0.29
N LEU A 388 4.71 -24.54 -0.33
CA LEU A 388 3.36 -25.15 -0.55
C LEU A 388 3.12 -26.19 0.60
N GLY A 389 2.13 -27.11 0.72
CA GLY A 389 1.02 -27.70 -0.06
C GLY A 389 0.83 -29.18 0.43
N PRO A 390 -0.16 -30.02 0.03
CA PRO A 390 -1.42 -29.82 -0.72
C PRO A 390 -2.66 -30.60 -0.11
N VAL A 391 -3.72 -30.84 -0.91
CA VAL A 391 -4.88 -31.80 -0.78
C VAL A 391 -5.69 -31.92 0.54
N GLY A 392 -6.79 -31.15 0.65
CA GLY A 392 -8.16 -31.64 0.35
C GLY A 392 -9.13 -32.22 1.42
N GLY A 393 -10.32 -31.60 1.58
CA GLY A 393 -11.59 -32.35 1.39
C GLY A 393 -12.63 -32.58 2.54
N ALA A 394 -13.22 -31.52 3.11
CA ALA A 394 -14.61 -31.38 3.66
C ALA A 394 -15.43 -32.55 4.31
N GLY A 395 -16.10 -32.27 5.45
CA GLY A 395 -17.18 -33.09 6.05
C GLY A 395 -17.95 -32.39 7.20
N VAL A 396 -19.27 -32.58 7.31
CA VAL A 396 -20.22 -31.76 8.14
C VAL A 396 -20.71 -32.47 9.42
N ALA A 397 -20.85 -31.78 10.57
CA ALA A 397 -21.93 -32.00 11.58
C ALA A 397 -21.99 -30.98 12.77
N THR A 398 -23.06 -30.18 12.80
CA THR A 398 -23.89 -29.68 13.95
C THR A 398 -23.40 -29.60 15.43
N ALA A 399 -23.50 -28.37 16.00
CA ALA A 399 -24.39 -27.96 17.13
C ALA A 399 -23.81 -27.38 18.46
N GLN A 400 -24.71 -26.63 19.13
CA GLN A 400 -24.76 -26.11 20.51
C GLN A 400 -23.95 -24.86 20.96
N THR A 401 -24.68 -23.75 20.92
CA THR A 401 -24.61 -22.53 21.74
C THR A 401 -23.99 -22.59 23.15
N ARG A 402 -23.20 -21.56 23.50
CA ARG A 402 -23.40 -20.79 24.74
C ARG A 402 -22.90 -19.34 24.62
N ALA A 403 -23.21 -18.50 25.61
CA ALA A 403 -23.21 -17.04 25.50
C ALA A 403 -21.93 -16.33 25.99
N LEU A 404 -21.76 -15.09 25.54
CA LEU A 404 -20.85 -14.09 26.13
C LEU A 404 -21.43 -13.53 27.45
N PRO A 405 -20.59 -13.27 28.47
CA PRO A 405 -20.85 -12.24 29.46
C PRO A 405 -20.15 -10.92 29.10
N HIS A 406 -20.83 -9.79 29.27
CA HIS A 406 -20.21 -8.47 29.35
C HIS A 406 -19.36 -8.35 30.62
N VAL A 407 -18.22 -7.67 30.55
CA VAL A 407 -17.64 -6.93 31.68
C VAL A 407 -17.09 -5.59 31.16
N GLN A 408 -17.44 -4.49 31.82
CA GLN A 408 -16.84 -3.15 31.64
C GLN A 408 -15.97 -2.80 32.89
N PRO A 409 -15.14 -1.74 32.86
CA PRO A 409 -13.95 -1.68 33.71
C PRO A 409 -14.22 -1.44 35.20
N GLY A 410 -13.44 -2.12 36.04
CA GLY A 410 -13.33 -1.88 37.49
C GLY A 410 -11.87 -1.72 37.92
N ARG A 411 -11.61 -0.80 38.86
CA ARG A 411 -10.28 -0.56 39.46
C ARG A 411 -10.11 -1.41 40.73
N THR A 412 -8.91 -1.90 41.04
CA THR A 412 -8.09 -1.51 42.22
C THR A 412 -6.91 -2.46 42.54
N ALA A 413 -5.78 -1.86 42.93
CA ALA A 413 -4.72 -2.33 43.85
C ALA A 413 -3.86 -3.60 43.54
N PRO A 414 -2.60 -3.66 44.05
CA PRO A 414 -1.62 -4.73 43.78
C PRO A 414 -1.50 -5.76 44.93
N PRO A 415 -0.65 -6.79 44.78
CA PRO A 415 0.59 -6.80 45.60
C PRO A 415 1.88 -7.30 44.90
N HIS A 416 3.02 -6.98 45.53
CA HIS A 416 4.38 -7.60 45.51
C HIS A 416 4.79 -8.48 44.31
N GLY A 417 5.85 -8.18 43.55
CA GLY A 417 7.23 -8.06 44.05
C GLY A 417 8.01 -9.37 43.84
N GLY A 418 8.87 -9.42 42.81
CA GLY A 418 9.75 -10.56 42.52
C GLY A 418 10.72 -10.27 41.37
N ASP A 419 12.02 -10.43 41.62
CA ASP A 419 13.08 -10.13 40.64
C ASP A 419 13.12 -11.14 39.49
N ALA A 420 12.95 -10.65 38.26
CA ALA A 420 13.16 -11.41 37.02
C ALA A 420 14.16 -10.65 36.14
N LYS A 421 15.32 -11.28 35.85
CA LYS A 421 16.39 -10.63 35.08
C LYS A 421 15.96 -10.34 33.64
N GLU A 422 16.27 -9.13 33.20
CA GLU A 422 15.89 -8.58 31.91
C GLU A 422 16.61 -9.28 30.74
N THR A 423 15.85 -9.88 29.82
CA THR A 423 16.34 -10.33 28.50
C THR A 423 15.62 -9.59 27.38
N ARG A 424 16.21 -8.49 26.90
CA ARG A 424 15.61 -7.57 25.92
C ARG A 424 15.48 -8.19 24.51
N PRO A 425 14.36 -8.01 23.80
CA PRO A 425 14.32 -8.08 22.34
C PRO A 425 15.02 -6.86 21.73
N LEU A 426 15.74 -7.03 20.62
CA LEU A 426 16.35 -5.93 19.87
C LEU A 426 15.30 -5.19 19.03
N VAL A 427 15.19 -3.87 19.21
CA VAL A 427 14.31 -3.00 18.40
C VAL A 427 15.04 -2.62 17.11
N SER A 428 14.90 -3.45 16.07
CA SER A 428 15.58 -3.18 14.79
C SER A 428 14.86 -3.77 13.56
N ASP A 429 13.56 -3.52 13.39
CA ASP A 429 12.96 -3.63 12.05
C ASP A 429 11.69 -2.79 11.83
N ILE A 430 11.73 -1.84 10.89
CA ILE A 430 10.58 -1.03 10.45
C ILE A 430 10.56 -1.02 8.92
N ARG A 431 9.41 -1.40 8.35
CA ARG A 431 9.24 -1.65 6.91
C ARG A 431 8.08 -0.82 6.36
N ALA A 432 8.36 -0.03 5.32
CA ALA A 432 7.33 0.51 4.46
C ALA A 432 6.83 -0.61 3.55
N LEU A 433 5.51 -0.73 3.41
CA LEU A 433 4.85 -1.72 2.57
C LEU A 433 3.94 -0.97 1.57
N SER A 434 4.32 -0.98 0.30
CA SER A 434 3.57 -0.29 -0.76
C SER A 434 3.26 -1.22 -1.93
N GLY A 435 2.16 -0.94 -2.62
CA GLY A 435 2.01 -1.31 -4.02
C GLY A 435 2.63 -0.21 -4.89
N CYS A 436 3.14 -0.59 -6.06
CA CYS A 436 3.62 0.35 -7.07
C CYS A 436 3.25 -0.15 -8.46
N VAL A 437 2.92 0.77 -9.37
CA VAL A 437 2.86 0.56 -10.81
C VAL A 437 3.57 1.74 -11.48
N CYS A 438 4.54 1.43 -12.35
CA CYS A 438 5.23 2.40 -13.19
C CYS A 438 4.88 2.12 -14.65
N LEU A 439 4.32 3.11 -15.32
CA LEU A 439 3.99 3.06 -16.74
C LEU A 439 4.91 3.99 -17.54
N SER A 440 5.25 3.58 -18.75
CA SER A 440 6.09 4.32 -19.71
C SER A 440 5.36 4.49 -21.05
N LEU A 441 5.73 5.51 -21.82
CA LEU A 441 5.45 5.50 -23.27
C LEU A 441 6.15 4.30 -23.93
N SER A 442 5.53 3.70 -24.94
CA SER A 442 6.05 2.52 -25.69
C SER A 442 7.52 2.65 -26.09
N ASP A 443 7.91 3.83 -26.56
CA ASP A 443 9.22 4.07 -27.17
C ASP A 443 10.36 4.14 -26.13
N ARG A 444 10.00 4.15 -24.83
CA ARG A 444 10.90 4.02 -23.68
C ARG A 444 10.79 2.65 -22.98
N ALA A 445 10.02 1.70 -23.50
CA ALA A 445 9.95 0.36 -22.95
C ALA A 445 11.29 -0.38 -23.17
N VAL A 446 12.18 -0.33 -22.17
CA VAL A 446 13.43 -1.08 -22.16
C VAL A 446 13.12 -2.56 -22.37
N LEU A 447 13.63 -3.14 -23.46
CA LEU A 447 13.35 -4.52 -23.84
C LEU A 447 13.65 -5.48 -22.68
N PRO A 448 12.75 -6.42 -22.36
CA PRO A 448 13.04 -7.42 -21.32
C PRO A 448 14.28 -8.21 -21.70
N PHE A 449 15.20 -8.36 -20.74
CA PHE A 449 16.52 -8.97 -20.93
C PHE A 449 16.44 -10.30 -21.71
N GLY A 450 17.00 -10.31 -22.92
CA GLY A 450 17.11 -11.51 -23.77
C GLY A 450 15.95 -11.71 -24.75
N THR A 451 15.82 -10.81 -25.72
CA THR A 451 14.85 -10.94 -26.84
C THR A 451 15.25 -12.02 -27.85
N ASN A 452 15.26 -13.30 -27.44
CA ASN A 452 15.29 -14.42 -28.40
C ASN A 452 14.70 -15.73 -27.85
N GLN A 453 13.42 -15.71 -27.47
CA GLN A 453 12.62 -16.92 -27.27
C GLN A 453 11.13 -16.64 -27.47
N ARG A 454 10.41 -17.56 -28.13
CA ARG A 454 8.96 -17.44 -28.34
C ARG A 454 8.24 -17.72 -27.02
N CYS A 455 7.42 -16.77 -26.56
CA CYS A 455 6.61 -16.93 -25.34
C CYS A 455 5.49 -17.96 -25.55
N VAL A 456 5.77 -19.23 -25.27
CA VAL A 456 4.74 -20.27 -25.08
C VAL A 456 4.13 -20.06 -23.69
N PRO A 457 2.79 -19.96 -23.54
CA PRO A 457 2.18 -19.63 -22.26
C PRO A 457 2.23 -20.81 -21.29
N LEU A 458 3.01 -20.69 -20.22
CA LEU A 458 3.09 -21.69 -19.14
C LEU A 458 2.59 -21.11 -17.81
N CYS A 459 1.32 -21.33 -17.50
CA CYS A 459 0.77 -21.11 -16.17
C CYS A 459 1.23 -22.24 -15.23
N PRO A 460 1.81 -21.95 -14.04
CA PRO A 460 2.09 -22.98 -13.05
C PRO A 460 0.82 -23.32 -12.27
N GLU A 461 0.22 -24.49 -12.52
CA GLU A 461 -0.92 -25.01 -11.77
C GLU A 461 -0.56 -25.36 -10.32
N GLN A 462 -1.41 -24.89 -9.39
CA GLN A 462 -1.87 -25.60 -8.18
C GLN A 462 -3.28 -25.07 -7.86
#